data_AF-A0A261QZN2-F1
#
_entry.id   AF-A0A261QZN2-F1
#
_cell.length_a   1.000
_cell.length_b   1.000
_cell.length_c   1.000
_cell.angle_alpha   90.00
_cell.angle_beta   90.00
_cell.angle_gamma   90.00
#
_symmetry.space_group_name_H-M   'P 1'
#
loop_
_entity.id
_entity.type
_entity.pdbx_description
1 polymer ?
#
loop_
_entity_poly.entity_id
_entity_poly.type
_entity_poly.pdbx_seq_one_letter_code
_entity_poly.pdbx_strand_id
1 'polypeptide(L)' 'MKRRYSITVHPRFDVSFTDTPERVELMRKAGLEIDELCNTVPSWLPHWLVRIWCRVQDGWQWLKLF' A
#
# COMPACT_ATOMS: atom_id res chain seq x y z
N MET A 1 -15.20 -2.08 5.83
CA MET A 1 -14.72 -1.35 4.64
C MET A 1 -13.42 -2.01 4.18
N LYS A 2 -13.30 -2.42 2.91
CA LYS A 2 -12.10 -3.12 2.42
C LYS A 2 -11.04 -2.11 1.99
N ARG A 3 -9.76 -2.36 2.29
CA ARG A 3 -8.61 -1.53 1.93
C ARG A 3 -7.59 -2.35 1.15
N ARG A 4 -6.71 -1.68 0.40
CA ARG A 4 -5.69 -2.31 -0.42
C ARG A 4 -4.40 -2.42 0.40
N TYR A 5 -3.79 -3.59 0.37
CA TYR A 5 -2.57 -3.91 1.11
C TYR A 5 -1.56 -4.57 0.16
N SER A 6 -0.28 -4.50 0.47
CA SER A 6 0.75 -5.38 -0.11
C SER A 6 1.37 -6.25 0.95
N ILE A 7 1.65 -7.51 0.59
CA ILE A 7 2.42 -8.42 1.42
C ILE A 7 3.73 -8.76 0.71
N THR A 8 4.83 -8.70 1.45
CA THR A 8 6.15 -9.11 0.97
C THR A 8 6.26 -10.63 1.14
N VAL A 9 6.18 -11.38 0.04
CA VAL A 9 6.26 -12.87 0.06
C VAL A 9 7.72 -13.33 -0.05
N HIS A 10 8.57 -12.50 -0.66
CA HIS A 10 10.00 -12.73 -0.84
C HIS A 10 10.67 -11.36 -0.98
N PRO A 11 11.97 -11.17 -0.68
CA PRO A 11 12.68 -9.88 -0.83
C PRO A 11 12.66 -9.23 -2.22
N ARG A 12 11.98 -9.82 -3.21
CA ARG A 12 11.79 -9.27 -4.57
C ARG A 12 10.34 -9.35 -5.07
N PHE A 13 9.41 -9.82 -4.24
CA PHE A 13 8.03 -10.10 -4.67
C PHE A 13 7.04 -9.57 -3.64
N ASP A 14 6.36 -8.49 -4.05
CA ASP A 14 5.25 -7.91 -3.33
C ASP A 14 3.95 -8.28 -4.05
N VAL A 15 2.99 -8.81 -3.30
CA VAL A 15 1.67 -9.16 -3.83
C VAL A 15 0.64 -8.18 -3.28
N SER A 16 -0.05 -7.46 -4.16
CA SER A 16 -1.15 -6.57 -3.79
C SER A 16 -2.45 -7.37 -3.58
N PHE A 17 -3.16 -7.13 -2.48
CA PHE A 17 -4.46 -7.74 -2.20
C PHE A 17 -5.41 -6.72 -1.54
N THR A 18 -6.67 -7.09 -1.37
CA THR A 18 -7.71 -6.23 -0.78
C THR A 18 -8.46 -6.99 0.30
N ASP A 19 -8.40 -6.49 1.54
CA ASP A 19 -9.02 -7.17 2.69
C ASP A 19 -9.55 -6.17 3.74
N THR A 20 -10.15 -6.67 4.82
CA THR A 20 -10.57 -5.85 5.97
C THR A 20 -9.40 -5.58 6.92
N PRO A 21 -9.36 -4.40 7.58
CA PRO A 21 -8.28 -4.07 8.52
C PRO A 21 -8.16 -5.06 9.69
N GLU A 22 -9.29 -5.56 10.19
CA GLU A 22 -9.33 -6.60 11.24
C GLU A 22 -8.60 -7.89 10.82
N ARG A 23 -8.77 -8.30 9.56
CA ARG A 23 -8.14 -9.49 9.01
C ARG A 23 -6.65 -9.29 8.75
N VAL A 24 -6.26 -8.08 8.35
CA VAL A 24 -4.84 -7.71 8.20
C VAL A 24 -4.12 -7.64 9.55
N GLU A 25 -4.78 -7.18 10.62
CA GLU A 25 -4.20 -7.25 11.97
C GLU A 25 -3.93 -8.69 12.42
N LEU A 26 -4.83 -9.63 12.12
CA LEU A 26 -4.61 -11.05 12.39
C LEU A 26 -3.41 -11.59 11.61
N MET A 27 -3.27 -11.20 10.34
CA MET A 27 -2.13 -11.60 9.50
C MET A 27 -0.81 -11.00 10.00
N ARG A 28 -0.80 -9.73 10.43
CA ARG A 28 0.37 -9.11 11.06
C ARG A 28 0.76 -9.81 12.36
N LYS A 29 -0.22 -10.17 13.20
CA LYS A 29 0.01 -10.97 14.42
C LYS A 29 0.57 -12.37 14.12
N ALA A 30 0.27 -12.93 12.95
CA ALA A 30 0.85 -14.18 12.47
C ALA A 30 2.30 -14.04 11.95
N GLY A 31 2.86 -12.82 11.97
CA GLY A 31 4.23 -12.54 11.55
C GLY A 31 4.38 -12.13 10.07
N LEU A 32 3.29 -11.80 9.39
CA LEU A 32 3.34 -11.32 8.00
C LEU A 32 3.61 -9.81 7.96
N GLU A 33 4.62 -9.41 7.18
CA GLU A 33 4.90 -8.00 6.87
C GLU A 33 3.90 -7.52 5.81
N ILE A 34 2.92 -6.74 6.26
CA ILE A 34 1.83 -6.22 5.40
C ILE A 34 1.81 -4.71 5.49
N ASP A 35 2.09 -4.07 4.36
CA ASP A 35 2.02 -2.64 4.17
C ASP A 35 0.66 -2.22 3.62
N GLU A 36 0.10 -1.14 4.16
CA GLU A 36 -1.12 -0.56 3.62
C GLU A 36 -0.76 0.21 2.35
N LEU A 37 -1.33 -0.22 1.21
CA LEU A 37 -1.15 0.47 -0.07
C LEU A 37 -2.02 1.71 -0.08
N CYS A 38 -1.42 2.75 0.44
CA CYS A 38 -1.96 4.08 0.57
C CYS A 38 -2.02 4.85 -0.76
N ASN A 39 -1.20 4.44 -1.72
CA ASN A 39 -1.06 5.10 -3.00
C ASN A 39 -2.03 4.50 -4.03
N THR A 40 -2.84 5.37 -4.61
CA THR A 40 -3.75 5.04 -5.71
C THR A 40 -3.22 5.68 -6.98
N VAL A 41 -2.81 4.84 -7.92
CA VAL A 41 -2.31 5.28 -9.23
C VAL A 41 -3.47 5.27 -10.23
N PRO A 42 -3.81 6.41 -10.85
CA PRO A 42 -4.82 6.45 -11.90
C PRO A 42 -4.37 5.65 -13.13
N SER A 43 -5.29 4.93 -13.77
CA SER A 43 -5.00 4.10 -14.96
C SER A 43 -4.56 4.90 -16.18
N TRP A 44 -4.89 6.19 -16.24
CA TRP A 44 -4.47 7.12 -17.29
C TRP A 44 -3.08 7.73 -17.04
N LEU A 45 -2.46 7.46 -15.88
CA LEU A 45 -1.18 8.06 -15.54
C LEU A 45 -0.02 7.36 -16.29
N PRO A 46 0.79 8.11 -17.06
CA PRO A 46 1.96 7.55 -17.73
C PRO A 46 2.94 6.91 -16.75
N HIS A 47 3.54 5.77 -17.12
CA HIS A 47 4.41 4.98 -16.25
C HIS A 47 5.55 5.78 -15.60
N TRP A 48 6.12 6.74 -16.32
CA TRP A 48 7.20 7.61 -15.82
C TRP A 48 6.73 8.60 -14.73
N LEU A 49 5.44 8.93 -14.68
CA LEU A 49 4.85 9.80 -13.67
C LEU A 49 4.38 9.04 -12.42
N VAL A 50 4.28 7.70 -12.48
CA VAL A 50 3.82 6.87 -11.35
C VAL A 50 4.69 7.07 -10.12
N ARG A 51 6.02 7.08 -10.26
CA ARG A 51 6.94 7.33 -9.14
C ARG A 51 6.76 8.72 -8.51
N ILE A 52 6.49 9.73 -9.33
CA ILE A 52 6.28 11.10 -8.84
C ILE A 52 4.95 11.17 -8.10
N TRP A 53 3.90 10.56 -8.66
CA TRP A 53 2.58 10.51 -8.05
C TRP A 53 2.57 9.79 -6.71
N CYS A 54 3.20 8.62 -6.60
CA CYS A 54 3.33 7.91 -5.32
C CYS A 54 4.08 8.77 -4.29
N ARG A 55 5.17 9.45 -4.66
CA ARG A 55 5.90 10.35 -3.75
C ARG A 55 5.07 11.53 -3.27
N VAL A 56 4.23 12.09 -4.14
CA VAL A 56 3.30 13.18 -3.77
C VAL A 56 2.25 12.66 -2.81
N GLN A 57 1.71 11.46 -3.04
CA GLN A 57 0.75 10.82 -2.13
C GLN A 57 1.39 10.50 -0.77
N ASP A 58 2.61 9.96 -0.74
CA ASP A 58 3.36 9.71 0.50
C ASP A 58 3.59 11.01 1.29
N GLY A 59 4.03 12.08 0.61
CA GLY A 59 4.25 13.39 1.23
C GLY A 59 2.95 14.00 1.77
N TRP A 60 1.85 13.84 1.04
CA TRP A 60 0.53 14.31 1.48
C TRP A 60 0.00 13.52 2.69
N GLN A 61 0.26 12.22 2.75
CA GLN A 61 -0.12 11.41 3.90
C GLN A 61 0.72 11.72 5.13
N TRP A 62 2.01 11.98 4.94
CA TRP A 62 2.88 12.43 6.02
C TRP A 62 2.40 13.77 6.61
N LEU A 63 1.96 14.70 5.76
CA LEU A 63 1.35 15.97 6.16
C LEU A 63 0.00 15.83 6.90
N LYS A 64 -0.73 14.73 6.70
CA LYS A 64 -1.99 14.46 7.41
C LYS A 64 -1.79 13.82 8.79
N LEU A 65 -0.62 13.23 9.04
CA LEU A 65 -0.27 12.60 10.30
C LEU A 65 0.31 13.59 11.32
N PHE A 66 0.69 14.80 10.88
CA PHE A 66 1.08 15.96 11.70
C PHE A 66 -0.08 16.96 11.80
#